data_AF-A0A538DMI1-F1
#
_entry.id   AF-A0A538DMI1-F1
#
_cell.length_a   1.000
_cell.length_b   1.000
_cell.length_c   1.000
_cell.angle_alpha   90.00
_cell.angle_beta   90.00
_cell.angle_gamma   90.00
#
_symmetry.space_group_name_H-M   'P 1'
#
loop_
_entity.id
_entity.type
_entity.pdbx_description
1 polymer ?
#
loop_
_entity_poly.entity_id
_entity_poly.type
_entity_poly.pdbx_seq_one_letter_code
_entity_poly.pdbx_strand_id
1 'polypeptide(L)'
;MEASPSVGDRYCQENAPGAAQDAGEVLSVTASRTVPFGSYAGNVLQTKDYSLIEPKNENKFYEPGVGMLEAISTTGPSEDIQLYTVEHGV
;
A
#
# COMPACT_ATOMS: atom_id res chain seq x y z
N MET A 1 0.82 7.41 0.95
CA MET A 1 1.75 7.08 2.05
C MET A 1 2.38 8.36 2.55
N GLU A 2 2.71 8.41 3.83
CA GLU A 2 3.40 9.55 4.46
C GLU A 2 4.89 9.54 4.12
N ALA A 3 5.55 10.70 4.24
CA ALA A 3 6.98 10.82 3.98
C ALA A 3 7.86 10.20 5.09
N SER A 4 7.33 9.99 6.29
CA SER A 4 8.04 9.43 7.43
C SER A 4 7.10 8.56 8.27
N PRO A 5 6.71 7.38 7.75
CA PRO A 5 5.69 6.54 8.36
C PRO A 5 6.19 5.90 9.66
N SER A 6 5.32 5.84 10.65
CA SER A 6 5.48 5.11 11.90
C SER A 6 4.34 4.10 12.06
N VAL A 7 4.62 2.95 12.66
CA VAL A 7 3.60 1.92 12.89
C VAL A 7 2.45 2.49 13.73
N GLY A 8 1.23 2.35 13.23
CA GLY A 8 0.01 2.89 13.84
C GLY A 8 -0.42 4.26 13.32
N ASP A 9 0.37 4.92 12.47
CA ASP A 9 -0.04 6.16 11.81
C ASP A 9 -1.29 5.92 10.96
N ARG A 10 -2.22 6.88 11.00
CA ARG A 10 -3.47 6.87 10.23
C ARG A 10 -3.62 8.18 9.49
N TYR A 11 -3.93 8.10 8.21
CA TYR A 11 -4.04 9.26 7.33
C TYR A 11 -5.17 9.10 6.33
N CYS A 12 -5.69 10.24 5.86
CA CYS A 12 -6.70 10.27 4.82
C CYS A 12 -6.05 10.17 3.43
N GLN A 13 -6.57 9.29 2.58
CA GLN A 13 -6.18 9.15 1.18
C GLN A 13 -7.17 9.89 0.26
N GLU A 14 -8.47 9.79 0.56
CA GLU A 14 -9.53 10.52 -0.14
C GLU A 14 -10.59 11.04 0.84
N ASN A 15 -11.01 12.29 0.67
CA ASN A 15 -12.05 12.92 1.49
C ASN A 15 -13.09 13.63 0.61
N ALA A 16 -13.95 12.84 0.00
CA ALA A 16 -15.13 13.28 -0.75
C ALA A 16 -16.39 12.74 -0.05
N PRO A 17 -16.96 13.47 0.94
CA PRO A 17 -18.06 12.99 1.76
C PRO A 17 -19.24 12.44 0.95
N GLY A 18 -19.65 11.21 1.27
CA GLY A 18 -20.75 10.51 0.59
C GLY A 18 -20.43 9.98 -0.82
N ALA A 19 -19.22 10.22 -1.34
CA ALA A 19 -18.76 9.71 -2.64
C ALA A 19 -17.58 8.74 -2.48
N ALA A 20 -16.51 9.16 -1.80
CA ALA A 20 -15.32 8.37 -1.55
C ALA A 20 -14.59 8.88 -0.30
N GLN A 21 -14.31 7.99 0.65
CA GLN A 21 -13.69 8.35 1.92
C GLN A 21 -12.71 7.26 2.31
N ASP A 22 -11.49 7.35 1.81
CA ASP A 22 -10.46 6.33 1.99
C ASP A 22 -9.38 6.78 2.96
N ALA A 23 -8.84 5.83 3.71
CA ALA A 23 -7.81 6.03 4.70
C ALA A 23 -6.76 4.91 4.65
N GLY A 24 -5.56 5.26 5.06
CA GLY A 24 -4.45 4.33 5.25
C GLY A 24 -4.09 4.21 6.73
N GLU A 25 -3.67 3.02 7.14
CA GLU A 25 -3.03 2.75 8.44
C GLU A 25 -1.69 2.05 8.19
N VAL A 26 -0.62 2.54 8.82
CA VAL A 26 0.71 1.91 8.73
C VAL A 26 0.75 0.67 9.62
N LEU A 27 0.93 -0.50 9.00
CA LEU A 27 1.01 -1.79 9.71
C LEU A 27 2.45 -2.20 10.04
N SER A 28 3.40 -1.89 9.15
CA SER A 28 4.82 -2.24 9.33
C SER A 28 5.71 -1.32 8.51
N VAL A 29 6.92 -1.06 9.00
CA VAL A 29 7.99 -0.36 8.26
C VAL A 29 9.21 -1.27 8.02
N THR A 30 9.10 -2.55 8.39
CA THR A 30 10.19 -3.55 8.30
C THR A 30 9.71 -4.84 7.63
N ALA A 31 8.65 -4.77 6.82
CA ALA A 31 8.12 -5.94 6.14
C ALA A 31 9.11 -6.48 5.07
N SER A 32 8.76 -7.61 4.49
CA SER A 32 9.47 -8.20 3.36
C SER A 32 8.47 -8.64 2.30
N ARG A 33 8.83 -8.50 1.02
CA ARG A 33 7.97 -8.85 -0.11
C ARG A 33 8.73 -9.35 -1.32
N THR A 34 8.20 -10.40 -1.92
CA THR A 34 8.69 -10.95 -3.20
C THR A 34 7.61 -10.75 -4.24
N VAL A 35 8.00 -10.15 -5.35
CA VAL A 35 7.18 -9.84 -6.53
C VAL A 35 7.95 -10.30 -7.77
N PRO A 36 7.34 -10.37 -8.96
CA PRO A 36 8.04 -10.83 -10.16
C PRO A 36 9.33 -10.07 -10.48
N PHE A 37 9.39 -8.77 -10.15
CA PHE A 37 10.60 -7.97 -10.33
C PHE A 37 11.75 -8.34 -9.37
N GLY A 38 11.45 -8.85 -8.18
CA GLY A 38 12.48 -9.19 -7.18
C GLY A 38 11.97 -9.36 -5.75
N SER A 39 12.92 -9.56 -4.83
CA SER A 39 12.66 -9.69 -3.39
C SER A 39 13.24 -8.51 -2.60
N TYR A 40 12.43 -7.98 -1.69
CA TYR A 40 12.71 -6.85 -0.82
C TYR A 40 12.54 -7.26 0.64
N ALA A 41 13.46 -6.87 1.53
CA ALA A 41 13.42 -7.33 2.92
C ALA A 41 13.89 -6.27 3.91
N GLY A 42 13.18 -6.18 5.03
CA GLY A 42 13.57 -5.37 6.20
C GLY A 42 13.34 -3.87 6.09
N ASN A 43 12.84 -3.39 4.94
CA ASN A 43 12.59 -1.96 4.67
C ASN A 43 11.32 -1.72 3.85
N VAL A 44 10.42 -2.71 3.78
CA VAL A 44 9.15 -2.57 3.08
C VAL A 44 8.11 -1.95 4.02
N LEU A 45 7.50 -0.86 3.58
CA LEU A 45 6.32 -0.27 4.19
C LEU A 45 5.10 -1.14 3.85
N GLN A 46 4.36 -1.57 4.86
CA GLN A 46 3.06 -2.20 4.70
C GLN A 46 1.97 -1.26 5.24
N THR A 47 0.95 -0.99 4.44
CA THR A 47 -0.24 -0.25 4.86
C THR A 47 -1.48 -1.12 4.75
N LYS A 48 -2.45 -0.86 5.63
CA LYS A 48 -3.84 -1.22 5.40
C LYS A 48 -4.52 -0.01 4.76
N ASP A 49 -5.03 -0.18 3.55
CA ASP A 49 -5.85 0.82 2.87
C ASP A 49 -7.31 0.39 2.99
N TYR A 50 -8.20 1.32 3.35
CA TYR A 50 -9.59 0.99 3.63
C TYR A 50 -10.54 2.16 3.37
N SER A 51 -11.78 1.82 2.98
CA SER A 51 -12.86 2.79 2.87
C SER A 51 -13.60 2.95 4.19
N LEU A 52 -13.99 4.18 4.51
CA LEU A 52 -14.85 4.53 5.64
C LEU A 52 -16.33 4.31 5.34
N ILE A 53 -16.68 4.15 4.06
CA ILE A 53 -18.08 4.08 3.61
C ILE A 53 -18.39 2.81 2.80
N GLU A 54 -17.38 2.06 2.38
CA GLU A 54 -17.52 0.79 1.66
C GLU A 54 -16.76 -0.35 2.38
N PRO A 55 -17.22 -1.61 2.28
CA PRO A 55 -16.55 -2.76 2.89
C PRO A 55 -15.36 -3.24 2.05
N LYS A 56 -14.39 -2.34 1.79
CA LYS A 56 -13.18 -2.61 1.01
C LYS A 56 -11.94 -2.38 1.87
N ASN A 57 -11.05 -3.37 1.88
CA ASN A 57 -9.76 -3.29 2.57
C ASN A 57 -8.66 -3.95 1.74
N GLU A 58 -7.48 -3.38 1.74
CA GLU A 58 -6.29 -3.87 1.04
C GLU A 58 -5.06 -3.79 1.95
N ASN A 59 -4.13 -4.71 1.75
CA ASN A 59 -2.76 -4.54 2.20
C ASN A 59 -1.90 -4.10 1.01
N LYS A 60 -1.20 -2.97 1.14
CA LYS A 60 -0.26 -2.49 0.14
C LYS A 60 1.16 -2.50 0.68
N PHE A 61 2.09 -2.76 -0.22
CA PHE A 61 3.51 -2.88 0.09
C PHE A 61 4.30 -1.89 -0.76
N TYR A 62 5.21 -1.14 -0.13
CA TYR A 62 6.01 -0.12 -0.79
C TYR A 62 7.48 -0.24 -0.38
N GLU A 63 8.39 -0.08 -1.34
CA GLU A 63 9.83 0.06 -1.08
C GLU A 63 10.29 1.50 -1.36
N PRO A 64 11.04 2.12 -0.44
CA PRO A 64 11.67 3.41 -0.68
C PRO A 64 12.50 3.44 -1.98
N GLY A 65 12.27 4.47 -2.80
CA GLY A 65 12.96 4.64 -4.09
C GLY A 65 12.38 3.80 -5.24
N VAL A 66 11.43 2.90 -4.99
CA VAL A 66 10.74 2.09 -6.01
C VAL A 66 9.26 2.47 -6.11
N GLY A 67 8.59 2.59 -4.97
CA GLY A 67 7.14 2.78 -4.92
C GLY A 67 6.42 1.46 -4.60
N MET A 68 5.24 1.25 -5.20
CA MET A 68 4.38 0.12 -4.86
C MET A 68 4.93 -1.19 -5.40
N LEU A 69 5.11 -2.16 -4.52
CA LEU A 69 5.51 -3.52 -4.86
C LEU A 69 4.28 -4.39 -5.14
N GLU A 70 3.28 -4.36 -4.26
CA GLU A 70 2.14 -5.26 -4.32
C GLU A 70 0.92 -4.64 -3.62
N ALA A 71 -0.29 -4.95 -4.13
CA ALA A 71 -1.55 -4.69 -3.43
C ALA A 71 -2.39 -5.97 -3.40
N ILE A 72 -2.91 -6.31 -2.21
CA ILE A 72 -3.74 -7.51 -2.00
C ILE A 72 -5.01 -7.10 -1.28
N SER A 73 -6.17 -7.35 -1.90
CA SER A 73 -7.46 -7.18 -1.25
C SER A 73 -7.63 -8.18 -0.10
N THR A 74 -7.92 -7.66 1.08
CA THR A 74 -8.27 -8.45 2.28
C THR A 74 -9.79 -8.51 2.49
N THR A 75 -10.53 -7.55 1.93
CA THR A 75 -11.99 -7.56 1.85
C THR A 75 -12.43 -6.84 0.57
N GLY A 76 -13.50 -7.33 -0.06
CA GLY A 76 -14.00 -6.80 -1.33
C GLY A 76 -13.53 -7.62 -2.53
N PRO A 77 -13.72 -7.11 -3.76
CA PRO A 77 -13.24 -7.75 -4.98
C PRO A 77 -11.72 -7.96 -4.93
N SER A 78 -11.24 -9.04 -5.52
CA SER A 78 -9.81 -9.31 -5.61
C SER A 78 -9.12 -8.33 -6.55
N GLU A 79 -8.07 -7.69 -6.05
CA GLU A 79 -7.05 -7.01 -6.85
C GLU A 79 -5.78 -7.84 -6.85
N ASP A 80 -5.17 -7.98 -8.03
CA ASP A 80 -3.88 -8.63 -8.23
C ASP A 80 -2.94 -7.62 -8.91
N ILE A 81 -2.20 -6.89 -8.08
CA ILE A 81 -1.25 -5.87 -8.54
C ILE A 81 0.11 -6.25 -7.98
N GLN A 82 1.08 -6.45 -8.88
CA GLN A 82 2.47 -6.75 -8.52
C GLN A 82 3.44 -6.00 -9.44
N LEU A 83 4.56 -5.54 -8.87
CA LEU A 83 5.63 -4.92 -9.62
C LEU A 83 6.34 -5.96 -10.50
N TYR A 84 6.32 -5.71 -11.80
CA TYR A 84 6.92 -6.59 -12.79
C TYR A 84 8.26 -6.05 -13.33
N THR A 85 8.33 -4.76 -13.66
CA THR A 85 9.54 -4.09 -14.16
C THR A 85 9.59 -2.63 -13.71
N VAL A 86 10.81 -2.07 -13.63
CA VAL A 86 11.08 -0.63 -13.46
C VAL A 86 11.98 -0.18 -14.60
N GLU A 87 11.61 0.92 -15.24
CA GLU A 87 12.39 1.55 -16.32
C GLU A 87 12.70 3.00 -15.94
N HIS A 88 13.94 3.44 -16.19
CA HIS A 88 14.33 4.82 -16.01
C HIS A 88 14.49 5.47 -17.39
N GLY A 89 13.83 6.62 -17.58
CA GLY A 89 14.04 7.44 -18.78
C GLY A 89 15.47 7.98 -18.83
N VAL A 90 16.07 7.94 -20.01
CA VAL A 90 17.38 8.55 -20.32
C VAL A 90 17.17 9.94 -20.90
#